data_AF-A0ABD0NJ21-F1
#
_entry.id   AF-A0ABD0NJ21-F1
#
_cell.length_a   1.000
_cell.length_b   1.000
_cell.length_c   1.000
_cell.angle_alpha   90.00
_cell.angle_beta   90.00
_cell.angle_gamma   90.00
#
_symmetry.space_group_name_H-M   'P 1'
#
loop_
_entity.id
_entity.type
_entity.pdbx_description
1 polymer ?
#
loop_
_entity_poly.entity_id
_entity_poly.type
_entity_poly.pdbx_seq_one_letter_code
_entity_poly.pdbx_strand_id
1 'polypeptide(L)' 'MVVELTLSLVCSLFLGLDWKSGMSVPTDITIAYLIQGSFYGHSIYATIYMDAWRKDSLVMVVHHFITLALITFSYAF' A
#
# COMPACT_ATOMS: atom_id res chain seq x y z
N MET A 1 10.41 5.63 4.45
CA MET A 1 9.89 6.95 4.92
C MET A 1 8.36 7.00 5.09
N VAL A 2 7.55 6.51 4.16
CA VAL A 2 6.07 6.55 4.29
C VAL A 2 5.54 5.53 5.30
N VAL A 3 6.14 4.33 5.35
CA VAL A 3 5.81 3.26 6.33
C VAL A 3 6.11 3.69 7.76
N GLU A 4 7.30 4.25 8.02
CA GLU A 4 7.65 4.82 9.33
C GLU A 4 6.67 5.91 9.77
N LEU A 5 6.29 6.81 8.85
CA LEU A 5 5.35 7.90 9.13
C LEU A 5 3.93 7.37 9.40
N THR A 6 3.45 6.37 8.64
CA THR A 6 2.14 5.74 8.87
C THR A 6 2.12 4.92 10.15
N LEU A 7 3.22 4.25 10.49
CA LEU A 7 3.35 3.45 11.70
C LEU A 7 3.42 4.33 12.96
N SER A 8 4.16 5.44 12.92
CA SER A 8 4.09 6.49 13.95
C SER A 8 2.67 7.09 14.05
N LEU A 9 2.02 7.44 12.94
CA LEU A 9 0.68 8.02 12.98
C LEU A 9 -0.36 7.05 13.57
N VAL A 10 -0.35 5.78 13.16
CA VAL A 10 -1.29 4.76 13.64
C VAL A 10 -1.03 4.43 15.11
N CYS A 11 0.22 4.25 15.52
CA CYS A 11 0.51 4.02 16.94
C CYS A 11 0.14 5.22 17.83
N SER A 12 0.40 6.46 17.38
CA SER A 12 0.07 7.65 18.17
C SER A 12 -1.43 7.96 18.20
N LEU A 13 -2.16 7.80 17.09
CA LEU A 13 -3.60 8.11 17.03
C LEU A 13 -4.51 6.99 17.52
N PHE A 14 -4.20 5.72 17.22
CA PHE A 14 -5.09 4.59 17.53
C PHE A 14 -4.67 3.83 18.78
N LEU A 15 -3.37 3.73 19.08
CA LEU A 15 -2.87 2.90 20.17
C LEU A 15 -2.31 3.72 21.35
N GLY A 16 -2.13 5.04 21.20
CA GLY A 16 -1.53 5.90 22.21
C GLY A 16 -0.08 5.55 22.54
N LEU A 17 0.61 4.83 21.65
CA LEU A 17 1.98 4.34 21.86
C LEU A 17 2.97 5.20 21.06
N ASP A 18 4.10 5.53 21.69
CA ASP A 18 5.20 6.27 21.05
C ASP A 18 6.07 5.29 20.27
N TRP A 19 5.65 5.00 19.04
CA TRP A 19 6.38 4.07 18.17
C TRP A 19 7.64 4.73 17.60
N LYS A 20 8.80 4.09 17.83
CA LYS A 20 10.12 4.55 17.37
C LYS A 20 10.70 3.60 16.31
N SER A 21 11.41 4.19 15.35
CA SER A 21 12.12 3.46 14.29
C SER A 21 13.08 2.43 14.91
N GLY A 22 12.91 1.15 14.55
CA GLY A 22 13.72 0.03 15.07
C GLY A 22 13.01 -0.91 16.03
N MET A 23 11.77 -0.61 16.43
CA MET A 23 10.90 -1.59 17.13
C MET A 23 10.23 -2.54 16.13
N SER A 24 9.91 -3.77 16.54
CA SER A 24 9.25 -4.72 15.63
C SER A 24 7.88 -4.18 15.23
N VAL A 25 7.60 -4.23 13.93
CA VAL A 25 6.32 -3.79 13.38
C VAL A 25 5.24 -4.80 13.81
N PRO A 26 4.14 -4.36 14.44
CA PRO A 26 3.02 -5.24 14.80
C PRO A 26 2.46 -5.94 13.56
N THR A 27 2.19 -7.24 13.67
CA THR A 27 1.74 -8.09 12.56
C THR A 27 0.44 -7.59 11.91
N ASP A 28 -0.45 -6.95 12.68
CA ASP A 28 -1.70 -6.36 12.19
C ASP A 28 -1.48 -5.33 11.07
N ILE A 29 -0.40 -4.56 11.15
CA ILE A 29 -0.09 -3.52 10.16
C ILE A 29 0.49 -4.15 8.90
N THR A 30 1.34 -5.17 9.05
CA THR A 30 1.82 -5.98 7.92
C THR A 30 0.64 -6.61 7.16
N ILE A 31 -0.37 -7.12 7.88
CA ILE A 31 -1.59 -7.67 7.29
C ILE A 31 -2.41 -6.59 6.59
N ALA A 32 -2.59 -5.41 7.19
CA ALA A 32 -3.31 -4.29 6.56
C ALA A 32 -2.64 -3.85 5.24
N TYR A 33 -1.30 -3.78 5.21
CA TYR A 33 -0.53 -3.51 4.00
C TYR A 33 -0.66 -4.62 2.96
N LEU A 34 -0.66 -5.88 3.38
CA LEU A 34 -0.89 -7.04 2.50
C LEU A 34 -2.27 -6.99 1.85
N ILE A 35 -3.31 -6.67 2.61
CA ILE A 35 -4.68 -6.51 2.12
C ILE A 35 -4.75 -5.35 1.13
N GLN A 36 -4.12 -4.21 1.45
CA GLN A 36 -4.11 -3.03 0.60
C GLN A 36 -3.37 -3.29 -0.72
N GLY A 37 -2.19 -3.92 -0.67
CA GLY A 37 -1.46 -4.36 -1.85
C GLY A 37 -2.25 -5.37 -2.69
N SER A 38 -2.96 -6.30 -2.04
CA SER A 38 -3.82 -7.27 -2.73
C SER A 38 -5.00 -6.60 -3.44
N PHE A 39 -5.61 -5.59 -2.84
CA PHE A 39 -6.67 -4.80 -3.46
C PHE A 39 -6.17 -4.08 -4.72
N TYR A 40 -5.04 -3.36 -4.63
CA TYR A 40 -4.45 -2.68 -5.79
C TYR A 40 -4.03 -3.66 -6.90
N GLY A 41 -3.48 -4.83 -6.54
CA GLY A 41 -3.12 -5.88 -7.50
C GLY A 41 -4.35 -6.48 -8.18
N HIS A 42 -5.43 -6.72 -7.42
CA HIS A 42 -6.70 -7.21 -7.97
C HIS A 42 -7.34 -6.19 -8.93
N SER A 43 -7.32 -4.90 -8.57
CA SER A 43 -7.82 -3.83 -9.45
C SER A 43 -7.06 -3.76 -10.78
N ILE A 44 -5.74 -3.99 -10.79
CA ILE A 44 -4.95 -4.11 -12.03
C ILE A 44 -5.39 -5.33 -12.85
N TYR A 45 -5.49 -6.50 -12.20
CA TYR A 45 -5.90 -7.74 -12.87
C TYR A 45 -7.30 -7.60 -13.51
N ALA A 46 -8.25 -7.01 -12.79
CA ALA A 46 -9.59 -6.73 -13.30
C ALA A 46 -9.55 -5.76 -14.49
N THR A 47 -8.75 -4.69 -14.42
CA THR A 47 -8.65 -3.69 -15.49
C THR A 47 -8.00 -4.24 -16.76
N ILE A 48 -7.03 -5.17 -16.65
CA ILE A 48 -6.35 -5.77 -17.80
C ILE A 48 -7.20 -6.85 -18.47
N TYR A 49 -7.89 -7.68 -17.68
CA TYR A 49 -8.48 -8.92 -18.20
C TYR A 49 -10.01 -8.88 -18.35
N MET A 50 -10.70 -8.14 -17.49
CA MET A 50 -12.17 -8.10 -17.48
C MET A 50 -12.75 -6.87 -18.17
N ASP A 51 -11.99 -5.77 -18.29
CA ASP A 51 -12.52 -4.50 -18.77
C ASP A 51 -12.29 -4.30 -20.28
N ALA A 52 -13.30 -3.79 -20.99
CA ALA A 52 -13.21 -3.55 -22.44
C ALA A 52 -12.19 -2.44 -22.71
N TRP A 53 -11.06 -2.79 -23.34
CA TRP A 53 -9.90 -1.91 -23.45
C TRP A 53 -10.23 -0.58 -24.15
N ARG A 54 -10.35 0.47 -23.34
CA ARG A 54 -10.51 1.86 -23.78
C ARG A 54 -9.17 2.58 -23.63
N LYS A 55 -8.94 3.64 -24.42
CA LYS A 55 -7.67 4.39 -24.37
C LYS A 55 -7.35 4.94 -22.97
N ASP A 56 -8.37 5.15 -22.13
CA ASP A 56 -8.25 5.63 -20.76
C ASP A 56 -7.84 4.55 -19.74
N SER A 57 -8.06 3.26 -20.06
CA SER A 57 -7.77 2.13 -19.16
C SER A 57 -6.27 2.00 -18.85
N LEU A 58 -5.42 2.43 -19.78
CA LEU A 58 -3.96 2.40 -19.62
C LEU A 58 -3.49 3.37 -18.50
N VAL A 59 -4.12 4.55 -18.41
CA VAL A 59 -3.82 5.54 -17.36
C VAL A 59 -4.17 4.99 -15.98
N MET A 60 -5.31 4.31 -15.85
CA MET A 60 -5.74 3.69 -14.59
C MET A 60 -4.81 2.57 -14.14
N VAL A 61 -4.33 1.72 -15.05
CA VAL A 61 -3.36 0.66 -14.74
C VAL A 61 -2.01 1.24 -14.31
N VAL A 62 -1.51 2.25 -15.03
CA VAL A 62 -0.25 2.94 -14.67
C VAL A 62 -0.36 3.57 -13.28
N HIS A 63 -1.49 4.19 -12.96
CA HIS A 63 -1.73 4.75 -11.63
C HIS A 63 -1.63 3.68 -10.53
N HIS A 64 -2.30 2.54 -10.69
CA HIS A 64 -2.27 1.45 -9.71
C HIS A 64 -0.87 0.82 -9.58
N PHE A 65 -0.12 0.76 -10.68
CA PHE A 65 1.25 0.25 -10.66
C PHE A 65 2.20 1.20 -9.94
N ILE A 66 2.05 2.51 -10.13
CA ILE A 66 2.83 3.53 -9.43
C ILE A 66 2.53 3.51 -7.93
N THR A 67 1.27 3.41 -7.51
CA THR A 67 0.91 3.31 -6.08
C THR A 67 1.43 2.03 -5.43
N LEU A 68 1.38 0.90 -6.13
CA LEU A 68 2.01 -0.35 -5.67
C LEU A 68 3.53 -0.20 -5.52
N ALA A 69 4.19 0.36 -6.53
CA ALA A 69 5.63 0.60 -6.47
C ALA A 69 6.02 1.54 -5.32
N LEU A 70 5.25 2.61 -5.07
CA LEU A 70 5.46 3.53 -3.95
C LEU A 70 5.31 2.83 -2.59
N ILE A 71 4.33 1.93 -2.45
CA ILE A 71 4.15 1.13 -1.24
C ILE A 71 5.30 0.14 -1.04
N THR A 72 5.71 -0.59 -2.08
CA THR A 72 6.79 -1.59 -1.98
C THR A 72 8.16 -0.96 -1.76
N PHE A 73 8.51 0.10 -2.50
CA PHE A 73 9.77 0.80 -2.31
C PHE A 73 9.81 1.56 -0.97
N SER A 74 8.67 1.90 -0.37
CA SER A 74 8.66 2.47 0.98
C SER A 74 8.99 1.45 2.08
N TYR A 75 9.03 0.14 1.81
CA TYR A 75 9.40 -0.89 2.79
C TYR A 75 10.87 -1.34 2.63
N ALA A 76 11.48 -1.10 1.47
CA ALA A 76 12.84 -1.54 1.13
C ALA A 76 13.93 -0.47 1.35
N PHE A 77 13.56 0.77 1.70
CA PHE A 77 14.46 1.90 1.98
C PHE A 77 14.11 2.64 3.28
#